data_AF-A0A3S0AIN1-F1
#
_entry.id   AF-A0A3S0AIN1-F1
#
_cell.length_a   1.000
_cell.length_b   1.000
_cell.length_c   1.000
_cell.angle_alpha   90.00
_cell.angle_beta   90.00
_cell.angle_gamma   90.00
#
_symmetry.space_group_name_H-M   'P 1'
#
loop_
_entity.id
_entity.type
_entity.pdbx_description
1 polymer ?
#
loop_
_entity_poly.entity_id
_entity_poly.type
_entity_poly.pdbx_seq_one_letter_code
_entity_poly.pdbx_strand_id
1 'polypeptide(L)'
;MATSRATAAKAKKQPKKNHPKDELFVYDNGDGIRIEIPYIENIPYGVIEDGMDADGEADAVRVLLDGVMDEDARKARRDLTFSEFRELIETWNRESAIQLGEL
;
A
#
# COMPACT_ATOMS: atom_id res chain seq x y z
N MET A 1 46.75 -0.64 4.95
CA MET A 1 45.35 -1.01 4.66
C MET A 1 44.46 -0.27 5.63
N ALA A 2 43.61 0.64 5.16
CA ALA A 2 42.67 1.38 5.99
C ALA A 2 41.27 1.17 5.41
N THR A 3 40.46 0.36 6.08
CA THR A 3 39.04 0.16 5.75
C THR A 3 38.23 1.26 6.44
N SER A 4 37.84 2.28 5.68
CA SER A 4 36.88 3.29 6.12
C SER A 4 35.49 2.66 6.26
N ARG A 5 34.98 2.67 7.49
CA ARG A 5 33.62 2.26 7.85
C ARG A 5 32.67 3.39 7.43
N ALA A 6 32.04 3.26 6.26
CA ALA A 6 31.01 4.19 5.82
C ALA A 6 29.81 4.11 6.77
N THR A 7 29.53 5.20 7.47
CA THR A 7 28.36 5.40 8.31
C THR A 7 27.12 5.51 7.41
N ALA A 8 26.21 4.55 7.52
CA ALA A 8 24.89 4.63 6.90
C ALA A 8 24.12 5.82 7.51
N ALA A 9 24.06 6.94 6.78
CA ALA A 9 23.20 8.05 7.12
C ALA A 9 21.74 7.59 7.05
N LYS A 10 21.03 7.63 8.18
CA LYS A 10 19.58 7.42 8.22
C LYS A 10 18.93 8.48 7.31
N ALA A 11 18.46 8.04 6.14
CA ALA A 11 17.66 8.88 5.27
C ALA A 11 16.42 9.34 6.04
N LYS A 12 16.29 10.66 6.24
CA LYS A 12 15.07 11.27 6.79
C LYS A 12 13.94 10.89 5.83
N LYS A 13 12.97 10.10 6.31
CA LYS A 13 11.73 9.81 5.58
C LYS A 13 11.04 11.16 5.32
N GLN A 14 11.19 11.70 4.11
CA GLN A 14 10.35 12.79 3.67
C GLN A 14 8.91 12.24 3.59
N PRO A 15 7.90 12.96 4.11
CA PRO A 15 6.52 12.62 3.83
C PRO A 15 6.32 12.84 2.34
N LYS A 16 6.34 11.75 1.55
CA LYS A 16 6.01 11.83 0.14
C LYS A 16 4.52 12.19 0.07
N LYS A 17 4.23 13.37 -0.47
CA LYS A 17 2.89 13.71 -0.94
C LYS A 17 2.52 12.69 -2.03
N ASN A 18 1.35 12.08 -1.94
CA ASN A 18 0.89 11.12 -2.96
C ASN A 18 0.85 11.80 -4.33
N HIS A 19 1.20 11.06 -5.39
CA HIS A 19 1.04 11.53 -6.76
C HIS A 19 -0.45 11.65 -7.11
N PRO A 20 -0.86 12.61 -7.98
CA PRO A 20 -2.19 12.63 -8.58
C PRO A 20 -2.57 11.27 -9.17
N LYS A 21 -3.85 10.89 -9.09
CA LYS A 21 -4.31 9.56 -9.54
C LYS A 21 -4.10 9.29 -11.03
N ASP A 22 -4.09 10.36 -11.82
CA ASP A 22 -3.87 10.36 -13.27
C ASP A 22 -2.38 10.45 -13.66
N GLU A 23 -1.48 10.68 -12.70
CA GLU A 23 -0.05 10.69 -12.95
C GLU A 23 0.51 9.26 -13.07
N LEU A 24 1.25 9.00 -14.15
CA LEU A 24 1.91 7.71 -14.40
C LEU A 24 3.40 7.79 -14.06
N PHE A 25 3.91 6.73 -13.45
CA PHE A 25 5.33 6.46 -13.40
C PHE A 25 5.80 6.05 -14.80
N VAL A 26 6.85 6.74 -15.28
CA VAL A 26 7.47 6.46 -16.57
C VAL A 26 8.90 6.00 -16.36
N TYR A 27 9.23 4.83 -16.90
CA TYR A 27 10.58 4.31 -17.01
C TYR A 27 10.98 4.23 -18.49
N ASP A 28 12.14 4.81 -18.81
CA ASP A 28 12.78 4.73 -20.12
C ASP A 28 14.18 4.14 -19.91
N ASN A 29 14.49 3.06 -20.63
CA ASN A 29 15.79 2.38 -20.51
C ASN A 29 16.85 2.89 -21.49
N GLY A 30 16.52 3.82 -22.38
CA GLY A 30 17.42 4.36 -23.41
C GLY A 30 17.56 3.50 -24.67
N ASP A 31 17.08 2.26 -24.67
CA ASP A 31 17.06 1.34 -25.83
C ASP A 31 15.71 1.37 -26.57
N GLY A 32 14.88 2.38 -26.28
CA GLY A 32 13.55 2.54 -26.85
C GLY A 32 12.44 1.76 -26.12
N ILE A 33 12.73 1.14 -24.96
CA ILE A 33 11.67 0.58 -24.11
C ILE A 33 11.17 1.67 -23.16
N ARG A 34 9.87 1.95 -23.26
CA ARG A 34 9.15 2.87 -22.40
C ARG A 34 8.03 2.13 -21.68
N ILE A 35 8.06 2.17 -20.35
CA ILE A 35 7.04 1.58 -19.48
C ILE A 35 6.30 2.70 -18.78
N GLU A 36 4.97 2.70 -18.91
CA GLU A 36 4.08 3.63 -18.24
C GLU A 36 3.09 2.84 -17.39
N ILE A 37 3.13 3.06 -16.07
CA ILE A 37 2.27 2.39 -15.10
C ILE A 37 1.87 3.38 -14.01
N PRO A 38 0.76 3.15 -13.27
CA PRO A 38 0.45 3.96 -12.11
C PRO A 38 1.58 3.91 -11.07
N TYR A 39 1.76 4.99 -10.33
CA TYR A 39 2.54 4.92 -9.09
C TYR A 39 1.92 3.90 -8.13
N ILE A 40 2.76 3.25 -7.31
CA ILE A 40 2.34 2.13 -6.44
C ILE A 40 1.16 2.51 -5.55
N GLU A 41 1.15 3.71 -4.97
CA GLU A 41 0.05 4.22 -4.14
C GLU A 41 -1.28 4.42 -4.88
N ASN A 42 -1.26 4.42 -6.21
CA ASN A 42 -2.39 4.62 -7.11
C ASN A 42 -2.83 3.31 -7.80
N ILE A 43 -2.15 2.20 -7.55
CA ILE A 43 -2.58 0.88 -8.04
C ILE A 43 -3.88 0.48 -7.32
N PRO A 44 -4.92 0.01 -8.03
CA PRO A 44 -6.12 -0.54 -7.41
C PRO A 44 -5.77 -1.70 -6.48
N TYR A 45 -6.30 -1.68 -5.26
CA TYR A 45 -5.95 -2.65 -4.22
C TYR A 45 -6.32 -4.07 -4.61
N GLY A 46 -7.40 -4.26 -5.38
CA GLY A 46 -7.76 -5.57 -5.93
C GLY A 46 -6.64 -6.24 -6.74
N VAL A 47 -5.81 -5.46 -7.46
CA VAL A 47 -4.66 -6.00 -8.22
C VAL A 47 -3.57 -6.53 -7.28
N ILE A 48 -3.37 -5.86 -6.14
CA ILE A 48 -2.41 -6.28 -5.11
C ILE A 48 -2.92 -7.53 -4.40
N GLU A 49 -4.21 -7.55 -4.04
CA GLU A 49 -4.89 -8.69 -3.44
C GLU A 49 -4.76 -9.96 -4.29
N ASP A 50 -4.98 -9.86 -5.60
CA ASP A 50 -4.90 -10.99 -6.51
C ASP A 50 -3.46 -11.53 -6.61
N GLY A 51 -2.46 -10.65 -6.50
CA GLY A 51 -1.05 -11.02 -6.44
C GLY A 51 -0.69 -11.78 -5.16
N MET A 52 -1.24 -11.38 -4.00
CA MET A 52 -1.01 -12.07 -2.73
C MET A 52 -1.67 -13.46 -2.70
N ASP A 53 -2.86 -13.59 -3.28
CA ASP A 53 -3.55 -14.88 -3.36
C ASP A 53 -2.78 -15.90 -4.20
N ALA A 54 -2.07 -15.46 -5.23
CA ALA A 54 -1.27 -16.33 -6.09
C ALA A 54 -0.15 -17.05 -5.33
N ASP A 55 0.37 -16.42 -4.27
CA ASP A 55 1.40 -16.99 -3.40
C ASP A 55 0.82 -17.84 -2.25
N GLY A 56 -0.52 -17.90 -2.11
CA GLY A 56 -1.22 -18.72 -1.13
C GLY A 56 -1.19 -18.18 0.31
N GLU A 57 -0.63 -16.98 0.53
CA GLU A 57 -0.61 -16.32 1.84
C GLU A 57 -1.73 -15.27 1.90
N ALA A 58 -2.84 -15.62 2.56
CA ALA A 58 -3.88 -14.66 2.86
C ALA A 58 -3.44 -13.76 4.03
N ASP A 59 -3.39 -12.45 3.81
CA ASP A 59 -3.18 -11.46 4.88
C ASP A 59 -4.31 -11.58 5.92
N ALA A 60 -3.95 -11.65 7.21
CA ALA A 60 -4.90 -11.71 8.31
C ALA A 60 -5.88 -10.53 8.29
N VAL A 61 -5.43 -9.35 7.84
CA VAL A 61 -6.29 -8.17 7.68
C VAL A 61 -7.35 -8.43 6.60
N ARG A 62 -6.98 -9.05 5.48
CA ARG A 62 -7.92 -9.39 4.41
C ARG A 62 -8.97 -10.37 4.88
N VAL A 63 -8.57 -11.47 5.52
CA VAL A 63 -9.50 -12.49 6.03
C VAL A 63 -10.53 -11.87 6.97
N LEU A 64 -10.06 -10.98 7.86
CA LEU A 64 -10.93 -10.24 8.77
C LEU A 64 -11.92 -9.35 8.02
N LEU A 65 -11.44 -8.55 7.06
CA LEU A 65 -12.31 -7.67 6.26
C LEU A 65 -13.32 -8.45 5.44
N ASP A 66 -12.93 -9.56 4.81
CA ASP A 66 -13.83 -10.41 4.05
C ASP A 66 -14.92 -11.02 4.94
N GLY A 67 -14.60 -11.33 6.20
CA GLY A 67 -15.55 -11.83 7.19
C GLY A 67 -16.56 -10.79 7.69
N VAL A 68 -16.25 -9.48 7.64
CA VAL A 68 -17.11 -8.41 8.20
C VAL A 68 -17.75 -7.51 7.15
N MET A 69 -17.22 -7.47 5.93
CA MET A 69 -17.78 -6.71 4.81
C MET A 69 -18.80 -7.53 4.04
N ASP A 70 -19.88 -6.90 3.61
CA ASP A 70 -20.80 -7.46 2.62
C ASP A 70 -20.18 -7.44 1.20
N GLU A 71 -20.88 -8.03 0.24
CA GLU A 71 -20.39 -8.18 -1.13
C GLU A 71 -20.12 -6.83 -1.82
N ASP A 72 -20.99 -5.84 -1.60
CA ASP A 72 -20.86 -4.53 -2.22
C ASP A 72 -19.69 -3.75 -1.63
N ALA A 73 -19.48 -3.82 -0.31
CA ALA A 73 -18.32 -3.25 0.36
C ALA A 73 -17.01 -3.90 -0.08
N ARG A 74 -16.99 -5.22 -0.29
CA ARG A 74 -15.80 -5.93 -0.84
C ARG A 74 -15.47 -5.46 -2.25
N LYS A 75 -16.47 -5.29 -3.13
CA LYS A 75 -16.26 -4.74 -4.48
C LYS A 75 -15.69 -3.33 -4.41
N ALA A 76 -16.30 -2.46 -3.60
CA ALA A 76 -15.83 -1.09 -3.42
C ALA A 76 -14.39 -1.03 -2.87
N ARG A 77 -14.03 -1.91 -1.92
CA ARG A 77 -12.66 -2.01 -1.37
C ARG A 77 -11.64 -2.30 -2.47
N ARG A 78 -11.97 -3.20 -3.41
CA ARG A 78 -11.05 -3.61 -4.49
C ARG A 78 -10.76 -2.47 -5.47
N ASP A 79 -11.69 -1.54 -5.62
CA ASP A 79 -11.55 -0.36 -6.48
C ASP A 79 -10.77 0.79 -5.82
N LEU A 80 -10.54 0.74 -4.51
CA LEU A 80 -9.69 1.71 -3.81
C LEU A 80 -8.26 1.63 -4.33
N THR A 81 -7.56 2.76 -4.42
CA THR A 81 -6.12 2.71 -4.61
C THR A 81 -5.43 2.16 -3.36
N PHE A 82 -4.18 1.72 -3.50
CA PHE A 82 -3.40 1.24 -2.35
C PHE A 82 -3.29 2.30 -1.23
N SER A 83 -3.17 3.59 -1.58
CA SER A 83 -3.18 4.68 -0.58
C SER A 83 -4.52 4.84 0.12
N GLU A 84 -5.62 4.78 -0.62
CA GLU A 84 -6.97 4.88 -0.06
C GLU A 84 -7.30 3.69 0.85
N PHE A 85 -6.91 2.49 0.44
CA PHE A 85 -7.01 1.30 1.29
C PHE A 85 -6.21 1.48 2.59
N ARG A 86 -4.98 2.01 2.49
CA ARG A 86 -4.16 2.26 3.68
C ARG A 86 -4.81 3.28 4.62
N GLU A 87 -5.39 4.34 4.08
CA GLU A 87 -6.14 5.34 4.85
C GLU A 87 -7.39 4.73 5.52
N LEU A 88 -8.08 3.83 4.82
CA LEU A 88 -9.20 3.08 5.38
C LEU A 88 -8.77 2.25 6.59
N ILE A 89 -7.65 1.51 6.49
CA ILE A 89 -7.13 0.70 7.61
C ILE A 89 -6.64 1.57 8.77
N GLU A 90 -5.93 2.66 8.48
CA GLU A 90 -5.47 3.61 9.50
C GLU A 90 -6.66 4.25 10.24
N THR A 91 -7.70 4.63 9.52
CA THR A 91 -8.93 5.20 10.08
C THR A 91 -9.69 4.17 10.89
N TRP A 92 -9.87 2.97 10.35
CA TRP A 92 -10.55 1.88 11.05
C TRP A 92 -9.85 1.52 12.36
N ASN A 93 -8.52 1.40 12.35
CA ASN A 93 -7.73 1.14 13.57
C ASN A 93 -7.85 2.30 14.58
N ARG A 94 -7.76 3.54 14.12
CA ARG A 94 -7.85 4.72 14.99
C ARG A 94 -9.21 4.83 15.67
N GLU A 95 -10.29 4.59 14.94
CA GLU A 95 -11.66 4.76 15.43
C GLU A 95 -12.19 3.53 16.16
N SER A 96 -11.67 2.34 15.85
CA SER A 96 -12.02 1.10 16.55
C SER A 96 -11.14 0.83 17.76
N ALA A 97 -10.14 1.66 18.03
CA ALA A 97 -9.32 1.56 19.23
C ALA A 97 -10.18 1.81 20.47
N ILE A 98 -10.57 0.73 21.14
CA ILE A 98 -11.22 0.81 22.44
C ILE A 98 -10.14 1.16 23.47
N GLN A 99 -10.24 2.34 24.09
CA GLN A 99 -9.54 2.59 25.35
C GLN A 99 -10.17 1.66 26.40
N LEU A 100 -9.51 0.53 26.66
CA LEU A 100 -9.74 -0.21 27.89
C LEU A 100 -9.23 0.69 29.01
N GLY A 101 -10.13 1.39 29.70
CA GLY A 101 -9.80 2.18 30.88
C GLY A 101 -9.04 1.35 31.91
N GLU A 102 -8.21 2.03 32.71
CA GLU A 102 -7.34 1.41 33.71
C GLU A 102 -8.10 0.34 34.53
N LEU A 103 -7.57 -0.89 34.50
CA LEU A 103 -7.93 -1.98 35.41
C LEU A 103 -7.51 -1.66 36.84
#